data_AF-A0A0G9H9S1-F1
#
_entry.id   AF-A0A0G9H9S1-F1
#
_cell.length_a   1.000
_cell.length_b   1.000
_cell.length_c   1.000
_cell.angle_alpha   90.00
_cell.angle_beta   90.00
_cell.angle_gamma   90.00
#
_symmetry.space_group_name_H-M   'P 1'
#
loop_
_entity.id
_entity.type
_entity.pdbx_description
1 polymer ?
#
loop_
_entity_poly.entity_id
_entity_poly.type
_entity_poly.pdbx_seq_one_letter_code
_entity_poly.pdbx_strand_id
1 'polypeptide(L)'
;MAKTRQRSIWQHKTSLFRRVAAEFGRDEKLLAALPRLALSDPDPSVRRAALSRCADLAVAQEASYTETDPENRTHARALYFSLMAGTHEQAPSLATRQRLVHVQTDRALILHVAIYSPEQGLRELAQQRLEGDRCEGTREVIADLGLSDPIFNKLRSRVVLRRAIVTAACEIERALAADNADSALSWTDALERFVGDWPARWPLPHYVARVSGLLQQAWFKPPAPPLTPPPLQDTYFPPLRFNLPHSATHPT
;
A
#
# COMPACT_ATOMS: atom_id res chain seq x y z
N MET A 1 0.71 -41.13 -41.86
CA MET A 1 0.67 -41.03 -40.38
C MET A 1 0.73 -39.57 -39.97
N ALA A 2 -0.38 -39.00 -39.48
CA ALA A 2 -0.40 -37.63 -38.99
C ALA A 2 0.31 -37.58 -37.62
N LYS A 3 1.47 -36.93 -37.52
CA LYS A 3 2.09 -36.61 -36.23
C LYS A 3 1.18 -35.59 -35.54
N THR A 4 0.37 -36.03 -34.60
CA THR A 4 -0.33 -35.15 -33.67
C THR A 4 0.73 -34.33 -32.94
N ARG A 5 0.90 -33.05 -33.31
CA ARG A 5 1.77 -32.13 -32.57
C ARG A 5 1.17 -31.98 -31.17
N GLN A 6 1.73 -32.72 -30.22
CA GLN A 6 1.41 -32.55 -28.81
C GLN A 6 1.69 -31.09 -28.45
N ARG A 7 0.63 -30.35 -28.08
CA ARG A 7 0.77 -28.96 -27.67
C ARG A 7 1.63 -28.91 -26.42
N SER A 8 2.60 -28.01 -26.38
CA SER A 8 3.45 -27.82 -25.22
C SER A 8 2.60 -27.49 -23.99
N ILE A 9 3.06 -27.88 -22.80
CA ILE A 9 2.30 -27.76 -21.54
C ILE A 9 1.86 -26.30 -21.29
N TRP A 10 2.67 -25.32 -21.72
CA TRP A 10 2.37 -23.90 -21.61
C TRP A 10 1.29 -23.38 -22.58
N GLN A 11 0.88 -24.18 -23.56
CA GLN A 11 -0.23 -23.89 -24.49
C GLN A 11 -1.49 -24.72 -24.17
N HIS A 12 -1.49 -25.42 -23.03
CA HIS A 12 -2.59 -26.28 -22.66
C HIS A 12 -3.87 -25.47 -22.36
N LYS A 13 -5.04 -26.06 -22.62
CA LYS A 13 -6.34 -25.41 -22.40
C LYS A 13 -6.57 -25.08 -20.91
N THR A 14 -6.25 -26.02 -20.02
CA THR A 14 -6.30 -25.83 -18.57
C THR A 14 -5.20 -24.88 -18.08
N SER A 15 -5.59 -23.85 -17.33
CA SER A 15 -4.66 -22.86 -16.77
C SER A 15 -3.66 -23.46 -15.77
N LEU A 16 -4.05 -24.49 -15.01
CA LEU A 16 -3.14 -25.18 -14.08
C LEU A 16 -1.85 -25.66 -14.75
N PHE A 17 -1.96 -26.30 -15.92
CA PHE A 17 -0.79 -26.75 -16.67
C PHE A 17 0.03 -25.58 -17.20
N ARG A 18 -0.63 -24.51 -17.66
CA ARG A 18 0.08 -23.30 -18.10
C ARG A 18 0.82 -22.61 -16.95
N ARG A 19 0.22 -22.54 -15.75
CA ARG A 19 0.85 -21.99 -14.54
C ARG A 19 2.07 -22.80 -14.15
N VAL A 20 1.93 -24.12 -14.05
CA VAL A 20 3.05 -25.02 -13.73
C VAL A 20 4.17 -24.90 -14.76
N ALA A 21 3.82 -24.79 -16.05
CA ALA A 21 4.81 -24.54 -17.08
C ALA A 21 5.48 -23.17 -16.89
N ALA A 22 4.71 -22.10 -16.68
CA ALA A 22 5.24 -20.77 -16.41
C ALA A 22 6.17 -20.76 -15.20
N GLU A 23 5.89 -21.50 -14.12
CA GLU A 23 6.75 -21.59 -12.93
C GLU A 23 8.03 -22.40 -13.18
N PHE A 24 7.94 -23.57 -13.81
CA PHE A 24 9.04 -24.56 -13.78
C PHE A 24 9.55 -25.02 -15.15
N GLY A 25 8.79 -24.81 -16.22
CA GLY A 25 9.09 -25.35 -17.55
C GLY A 25 10.36 -24.73 -18.16
N ARG A 26 11.26 -25.55 -18.71
CA ARG A 26 12.58 -25.10 -19.19
C ARG A 26 12.69 -24.94 -20.72
N ASP A 27 11.58 -25.10 -21.42
CA ASP A 27 11.51 -25.00 -22.88
C ASP A 27 11.88 -23.58 -23.34
N GLU A 28 12.79 -23.44 -24.31
CA GLU A 28 13.23 -22.12 -24.79
C GLU A 28 12.09 -21.29 -25.37
N LYS A 29 11.13 -21.94 -26.06
CA LYS A 29 9.96 -21.26 -26.62
C LYS A 29 9.03 -20.76 -25.52
N LEU A 30 8.90 -21.49 -24.42
CA LEU A 30 8.22 -21.02 -23.22
C LEU A 30 8.93 -19.81 -22.61
N LEU A 31 10.25 -19.89 -22.42
CA LEU A 31 11.02 -18.79 -21.83
C LEU A 31 10.85 -17.50 -22.65
N ALA A 32 10.93 -17.60 -23.99
CA ALA A 32 10.66 -16.49 -24.90
C ALA A 32 9.20 -16.01 -24.86
N ALA A 33 8.25 -16.87 -24.47
CA ALA A 33 6.83 -16.53 -24.36
C ALA A 33 6.44 -15.94 -22.99
N LEU A 34 7.29 -16.00 -21.95
CA LEU A 34 6.96 -15.53 -20.60
C LEU A 34 6.48 -14.07 -20.58
N PRO A 35 7.12 -13.09 -21.26
CA PRO A 35 6.63 -11.71 -21.31
C PRO A 35 5.18 -11.60 -21.80
N ARG A 36 4.84 -12.34 -22.87
CA ARG A 36 3.48 -12.35 -23.42
C ARG A 36 2.49 -13.02 -22.48
N LEU A 37 2.89 -14.11 -21.82
CA LEU A 37 2.04 -14.80 -20.84
C LEU A 37 1.78 -13.91 -19.62
N ALA A 38 2.79 -13.17 -19.15
CA ALA A 38 2.68 -12.26 -18.02
C ALA A 38 1.63 -11.15 -18.26
N LEU A 39 1.51 -10.66 -19.49
CA LEU A 39 0.60 -9.56 -19.83
C LEU A 39 -0.77 -10.00 -20.32
N SER A 40 -0.89 -11.20 -20.90
CA SER A 40 -2.07 -11.54 -21.71
C SER A 40 -2.63 -12.95 -21.51
N ASP A 41 -2.09 -13.77 -20.60
CA ASP A 41 -2.78 -15.03 -20.28
C ASP A 41 -4.14 -14.72 -19.65
N PRO A 42 -5.23 -15.39 -20.06
CA PRO A 42 -6.55 -15.13 -19.50
C PRO A 42 -6.63 -15.42 -17.99
N ASP A 43 -5.80 -16.33 -17.48
CA ASP A 43 -5.82 -16.72 -16.08
C ASP A 43 -4.81 -15.87 -15.26
N PRO A 44 -5.26 -15.17 -14.20
CA PRO A 44 -4.39 -14.30 -13.40
C PRO A 44 -3.26 -15.06 -12.71
N SER A 45 -3.45 -16.33 -12.35
CA SER A 45 -2.40 -17.12 -11.71
C SER A 45 -1.26 -17.45 -12.67
N VAL A 46 -1.56 -17.63 -13.96
CA VAL A 46 -0.55 -17.82 -15.01
C VAL A 46 0.19 -16.52 -15.26
N ARG A 47 -0.51 -15.38 -15.31
CA ARG A 47 0.11 -14.05 -15.45
C ARG A 47 1.11 -13.78 -14.32
N ARG A 48 0.71 -14.01 -13.06
CA ARG A 48 1.57 -13.85 -11.87
C ARG A 48 2.80 -14.75 -11.94
N ALA A 49 2.62 -16.03 -12.25
CA ALA A 49 3.72 -16.99 -12.40
C ALA A 49 4.72 -16.57 -13.49
N ALA A 50 4.21 -16.18 -14.67
CA ALA A 50 5.03 -15.76 -15.78
C ALA A 50 5.79 -14.46 -15.47
N LEU A 51 5.13 -13.50 -14.81
CA LEU A 51 5.71 -12.21 -14.42
C LEU A 51 6.86 -12.38 -13.42
N SER A 52 6.64 -13.16 -12.36
CA SER A 52 7.68 -13.46 -11.37
C SER A 52 8.91 -14.09 -12.01
N ARG A 53 8.70 -14.93 -13.03
CA ARG A 53 9.79 -15.69 -13.64
C ARG A 53 10.53 -14.92 -14.73
N CYS A 54 9.84 -14.13 -15.56
CA CYS A 54 10.56 -13.31 -16.52
C CYS A 54 11.34 -12.20 -15.82
N ALA A 55 10.75 -11.62 -14.75
CA ALA A 55 11.28 -10.47 -14.01
C ALA A 55 11.87 -9.37 -14.92
N ASP A 56 11.24 -9.17 -16.07
CA ASP A 56 11.63 -8.16 -17.03
C ASP A 56 11.09 -6.80 -16.58
N LEU A 57 11.95 -5.77 -16.61
CA LEU A 57 11.60 -4.45 -16.10
C LEU A 57 10.45 -3.81 -16.88
N ALA A 58 10.45 -3.92 -18.21
CA ALA A 58 9.42 -3.31 -19.04
C ALA A 58 8.08 -4.04 -18.87
N VAL A 59 8.12 -5.37 -18.77
CA VAL A 59 6.93 -6.19 -18.49
C VAL A 59 6.35 -5.86 -17.11
N ALA A 60 7.19 -5.74 -16.08
CA ALA A 60 6.74 -5.39 -14.73
C ALA A 60 6.17 -3.98 -14.66
N GLN A 61 6.78 -3.01 -15.37
CA GLN A 61 6.26 -1.66 -15.48
C GLN A 61 4.86 -1.67 -16.12
N GLU A 62 4.73 -2.29 -17.30
CA GLU A 62 3.46 -2.36 -18.03
C GLU A 62 2.36 -3.02 -17.17
N ALA A 63 2.66 -4.20 -16.60
CA ALA A 63 1.73 -4.92 -15.74
C ALA A 63 1.33 -4.11 -14.48
N SER A 64 2.20 -3.24 -13.97
CA SER A 64 1.87 -2.40 -12.81
C SER A 64 0.76 -1.37 -13.10
N TYR A 65 0.53 -1.03 -14.37
CA TYR A 65 -0.51 -0.10 -14.81
C TYR A 65 -1.73 -0.79 -15.41
N THR A 66 -1.52 -1.87 -16.19
CA THR A 66 -2.59 -2.47 -17.00
C THR A 66 -3.24 -3.72 -16.41
N GLU A 67 -2.64 -4.32 -15.37
CA GLU A 67 -3.18 -5.52 -14.76
C GLU A 67 -4.53 -5.26 -14.06
N THR A 68 -5.51 -6.11 -14.38
CA THR A 68 -6.89 -6.00 -13.91
C THR A 68 -7.06 -6.62 -12.52
N ASP A 69 -6.36 -7.73 -12.25
CA ASP A 69 -6.38 -8.37 -10.93
C ASP A 69 -5.58 -7.52 -9.91
N PRO A 70 -6.21 -7.06 -8.81
CA PRO A 70 -5.57 -6.11 -7.89
C PRO A 70 -4.34 -6.67 -7.18
N GLU A 71 -4.35 -7.97 -6.87
CA GLU A 71 -3.19 -8.62 -6.25
C GLU A 71 -2.02 -8.74 -7.24
N ASN A 72 -2.28 -9.17 -8.48
CA ASN A 72 -1.27 -9.22 -9.53
C ASN A 72 -0.70 -7.83 -9.82
N ARG A 73 -1.53 -6.79 -9.85
CA ARG A 73 -1.07 -5.41 -10.07
C ARG A 73 -0.14 -4.95 -8.96
N THR A 74 -0.49 -5.28 -7.71
CA THR A 74 0.36 -5.01 -6.53
C THR A 74 1.68 -5.76 -6.64
N HIS A 75 1.64 -7.04 -7.02
CA HIS A 75 2.83 -7.87 -7.25
C HIS A 75 3.73 -7.31 -8.36
N ALA A 76 3.14 -6.93 -9.50
CA ALA A 76 3.84 -6.31 -10.62
C ALA A 76 4.55 -5.02 -10.21
N ARG A 77 3.86 -4.17 -9.43
CA ARG A 77 4.42 -2.93 -8.92
C ARG A 77 5.58 -3.19 -7.96
N ALA A 78 5.45 -4.16 -7.04
CA ALA A 78 6.53 -4.53 -6.13
C ALA A 78 7.76 -5.07 -6.89
N LEU A 79 7.55 -5.89 -7.92
CA LEU A 79 8.61 -6.38 -8.79
C LEU A 79 9.28 -5.23 -9.55
N TYR A 80 8.50 -4.34 -10.17
CA TYR A 80 9.01 -3.16 -10.87
C TYR A 80 9.88 -2.28 -9.96
N PHE A 81 9.42 -2.05 -8.73
CA PHE A 81 10.13 -1.25 -7.73
C PHE A 81 11.44 -1.91 -7.30
N SER A 82 11.44 -3.22 -7.08
CA SER A 82 12.66 -3.96 -6.70
C SER A 82 13.69 -4.03 -7.83
N LEU A 83 13.24 -4.21 -9.08
CA LEU A 83 14.10 -4.16 -10.27
C LEU A 83 14.71 -2.76 -10.45
N MET A 84 13.94 -1.68 -10.29
CA MET A 84 14.45 -0.30 -10.35
C MET A 84 15.37 0.05 -9.19
N ALA A 85 15.12 -0.47 -7.99
CA ALA A 85 15.98 -0.24 -6.83
C ALA A 85 17.30 -1.01 -6.92
N GLY A 86 17.37 -2.10 -7.70
CA GLY A 86 18.53 -3.00 -7.71
C GLY A 86 18.53 -4.01 -6.57
N THR A 87 17.37 -4.25 -5.95
CA THR A 87 17.22 -5.23 -4.85
C THR A 87 16.79 -6.61 -5.34
N HIS A 88 16.35 -6.72 -6.59
CA HIS A 88 16.04 -7.99 -7.25
C HIS A 88 17.28 -8.54 -7.99
N GLU A 89 17.46 -9.87 -8.00
CA GLU A 89 18.60 -10.53 -8.64
C GLU A 89 18.70 -10.29 -10.15
N GLN A 90 17.56 -10.16 -10.83
CA GLN A 90 17.46 -9.85 -12.26
C GLN A 90 17.40 -8.35 -12.56
N ALA A 91 17.74 -7.49 -11.59
CA ALA A 91 17.71 -6.05 -11.79
C ALA A 91 18.64 -5.64 -12.96
N PRO A 92 18.21 -4.69 -13.82
CA PRO A 92 19.07 -4.16 -14.87
C PRO A 92 20.34 -3.50 -14.32
N SER A 93 21.31 -3.28 -15.20
CA SER A 93 22.56 -2.62 -14.84
C SER A 93 22.32 -1.27 -14.14
N LEU A 94 23.24 -0.87 -13.25
CA LEU A 94 23.19 0.42 -12.57
C LEU A 94 23.04 1.58 -13.58
N ALA A 95 23.79 1.55 -14.69
CA ALA A 95 23.72 2.57 -15.73
C ALA A 95 22.34 2.67 -16.38
N THR A 96 21.67 1.52 -16.63
CA THR A 96 20.29 1.50 -17.13
C THR A 96 19.34 2.11 -16.11
N ARG A 97 19.43 1.72 -14.83
CA ARG A 97 18.57 2.25 -13.76
C ARG A 97 18.76 3.74 -13.55
N GLN A 98 19.98 4.25 -13.60
CA GLN A 98 20.27 5.69 -13.51
C GLN A 98 19.58 6.47 -14.65
N ARG A 99 19.69 5.99 -15.89
CA ARG A 99 19.00 6.61 -17.04
C ARG A 99 17.49 6.63 -16.84
N LEU A 100 16.92 5.53 -16.36
CA LEU A 100 15.49 5.40 -16.14
C LEU A 100 14.98 6.28 -14.99
N VAL A 101 15.72 6.40 -13.89
CA VAL A 101 15.38 7.33 -12.79
C VAL A 101 15.30 8.77 -13.28
N HIS A 102 16.12 9.16 -14.26
CA HIS A 102 16.11 10.52 -14.79
C HIS A 102 14.79 10.86 -15.51
N VAL A 103 14.25 9.91 -16.28
CA VAL A 103 13.04 10.11 -17.11
C VAL A 103 11.75 9.67 -16.42
N GLN A 104 11.84 9.02 -15.26
CA GLN A 104 10.66 8.58 -14.52
C GLN A 104 9.92 9.77 -13.89
N THR A 105 8.59 9.68 -13.87
CA THR A 105 7.66 10.65 -13.25
C THR A 105 6.93 10.08 -12.04
N ASP A 106 6.91 8.75 -11.86
CA ASP A 106 6.35 8.10 -10.67
C ASP A 106 7.21 8.43 -9.43
N ARG A 107 6.80 9.47 -8.70
CA ARG A 107 7.49 9.98 -7.51
C ARG A 107 7.66 8.92 -6.42
N ALA A 108 6.67 8.05 -6.26
CA ALA A 108 6.69 6.96 -5.31
C ALA A 108 7.77 5.93 -5.65
N LEU A 109 7.95 5.63 -6.94
CA LEU A 109 9.06 4.81 -7.40
C LEU A 109 10.41 5.48 -7.12
N ILE A 110 10.57 6.76 -7.46
CA ILE A 110 11.82 7.50 -7.23
C ILE A 110 12.16 7.52 -5.74
N LEU A 111 11.16 7.73 -4.88
CA LEU A 111 11.29 7.65 -3.43
C LEU A 111 11.70 6.25 -2.96
N HIS A 112 11.10 5.20 -3.52
CA HIS A 112 11.49 3.83 -3.23
C HIS A 112 12.96 3.58 -3.57
N VAL A 113 13.42 4.03 -4.75
CA VAL A 113 14.84 3.92 -5.16
C VAL A 113 15.76 4.67 -4.20
N ALA A 114 15.41 5.90 -3.81
CA ALA A 114 16.17 6.71 -2.85
C ALA A 114 16.35 6.03 -1.49
N ILE A 115 15.39 5.20 -1.08
CA ILE A 115 15.39 4.50 0.22
C ILE A 115 16.08 3.13 0.12
N TYR A 116 15.71 2.32 -0.88
CA TYR A 116 16.02 0.89 -0.88
C TYR A 116 17.19 0.49 -1.77
N SER A 117 17.62 1.36 -2.70
CA SER A 117 18.75 1.00 -3.57
C SER A 117 20.03 0.72 -2.76
N PRO A 118 20.77 -0.37 -3.07
CA PRO A 118 22.03 -0.66 -2.42
C PRO A 118 23.16 0.27 -2.87
N GLU A 119 23.10 0.81 -4.09
CA GLU A 119 24.13 1.69 -4.64
C GLU A 119 23.94 3.14 -4.18
N GLN A 120 24.99 3.72 -3.59
CA GLN A 120 24.96 5.11 -3.11
C GLN A 120 24.64 6.10 -4.23
N GLY A 121 25.31 5.99 -5.38
CA GLY A 121 25.10 6.91 -6.49
C GLY A 121 23.68 6.90 -7.04
N LEU A 122 22.97 5.77 -6.99
CA LEU A 122 21.57 5.70 -7.42
C LEU A 122 20.64 6.33 -6.38
N ARG A 123 20.91 6.14 -5.08
CA ARG A 123 20.15 6.81 -4.01
C ARG A 123 20.27 8.32 -4.10
N GLU A 124 21.49 8.83 -4.30
CA GLU A 124 21.75 10.27 -4.41
C GLU A 124 21.08 10.86 -5.66
N LEU A 125 21.16 10.17 -6.81
CA LEU A 125 20.46 10.59 -8.02
C LEU A 125 18.95 10.68 -7.82
N ALA A 126 18.34 9.67 -7.20
CA ALA A 126 16.91 9.67 -6.90
C ALA A 126 16.51 10.79 -5.92
N GLN A 127 17.34 11.07 -4.92
CA GLN A 127 17.14 12.20 -4.00
C GLN A 127 17.20 13.54 -4.73
N GLN A 128 18.19 13.74 -5.59
CA GLN A 128 18.32 14.93 -6.41
C GLN A 128 17.13 15.10 -7.35
N ARG A 129 16.63 14.01 -7.96
CA ARG A 129 15.43 14.04 -8.81
C ARG A 129 14.21 14.50 -8.02
N LEU A 130 14.00 13.93 -6.82
CA LEU A 130 12.96 14.36 -5.89
C LEU A 130 13.12 15.82 -5.49
N GLU A 131 14.31 16.42 -5.54
CA GLU A 131 14.58 17.84 -5.21
C GLU A 131 14.39 18.77 -6.40
N GLY A 132 14.75 18.33 -7.59
CA GLY A 132 14.45 19.07 -8.82
C GLY A 132 12.93 19.24 -8.99
N ASP A 133 12.16 18.18 -8.69
CA ASP A 133 10.69 18.23 -8.72
C ASP A 133 10.09 18.99 -7.52
N ARG A 134 10.89 19.45 -6.54
CA ARG A 134 10.42 20.22 -5.37
C ARG A 134 10.17 21.71 -5.64
N CYS A 135 10.55 22.22 -6.81
CA CYS A 135 10.47 23.66 -7.10
C CYS A 135 9.05 24.19 -7.39
N GLU A 136 8.03 23.33 -7.46
CA GLU A 136 6.62 23.75 -7.41
C GLU A 136 5.98 23.17 -6.12
N GLY A 137 5.75 24.02 -5.11
CA GLY A 137 4.86 23.74 -3.95
C GLY A 137 5.42 22.96 -2.74
N THR A 138 6.62 22.38 -2.76
CA THR A 138 7.07 21.50 -1.64
C THR A 138 7.67 22.25 -0.44
N ARG A 139 8.06 23.52 -0.61
CA ARG A 139 8.64 24.35 0.46
C ARG A 139 7.61 24.67 1.55
N GLU A 140 6.35 24.83 1.16
CA GLU A 140 5.20 25.01 2.04
C GLU A 140 4.90 23.70 2.78
N VAL A 141 4.81 22.57 2.06
CA VAL A 141 4.58 21.25 2.68
C VAL A 141 5.64 20.90 3.73
N ILE A 142 6.95 21.09 3.48
CA ILE A 142 7.99 20.80 4.48
C ILE A 142 7.88 21.73 5.70
N ALA A 143 7.45 22.98 5.50
CA ALA A 143 7.17 23.91 6.58
C ALA A 143 5.92 23.52 7.37
N ASP A 144 4.86 23.09 6.70
CA ASP A 144 3.64 22.56 7.30
C ASP A 144 3.92 21.25 8.05
N LEU A 145 4.84 20.42 7.54
CA LEU A 145 5.33 19.22 8.22
C LEU A 145 6.26 19.54 9.41
N GLY A 146 6.59 20.80 9.67
CA GLY A 146 7.48 21.24 10.75
C GLY A 146 8.96 20.87 10.57
N LEU A 147 9.38 20.59 9.33
CA LEU A 147 10.71 20.06 8.99
C LEU A 147 11.65 21.13 8.40
N SER A 148 11.35 22.42 8.60
CA SER A 148 12.09 23.58 8.05
C SER A 148 13.50 23.82 8.61
N ASP A 149 14.04 22.92 9.43
CA ASP A 149 15.33 23.13 10.10
C ASP A 149 16.49 23.23 9.07
N PRO A 150 17.35 24.26 9.12
CA PRO A 150 18.49 24.41 8.21
C PRO A 150 19.49 23.23 8.22
N ILE A 151 19.46 22.38 9.26
CA ILE A 151 20.21 21.11 9.30
C ILE A 151 19.69 20.11 8.24
N PHE A 152 18.39 20.12 7.93
CA PHE A 152 17.77 19.25 6.92
C PHE A 152 18.16 19.63 5.49
N ASN A 153 18.53 20.89 5.23
CA ASN A 153 19.03 21.33 3.93
C ASN A 153 20.41 20.75 3.58
N LYS A 154 21.18 20.29 4.58
CA LYS A 154 22.51 19.68 4.39
C LYS A 154 22.52 18.16 4.49
N LEU A 155 21.48 17.54 5.08
CA LEU A 155 21.40 16.09 5.29
C LEU A 155 20.22 15.50 4.51
N ARG A 156 20.38 15.39 3.19
CA ARG A 156 19.49 14.72 2.23
C ARG A 156 19.44 13.18 2.41
N SER A 157 19.66 12.69 3.63
CA SER A 157 19.82 11.26 3.89
C SER A 157 18.49 10.51 3.84
N ARG A 158 18.55 9.22 3.48
CA ARG A 158 17.47 8.23 3.62
C ARG A 158 16.74 8.30 4.97
N VAL A 159 17.44 8.71 6.04
CA VAL A 159 16.89 8.86 7.38
C VAL A 159 15.87 10.00 7.45
N VAL A 160 16.13 11.13 6.78
CA VAL A 160 15.21 12.28 6.77
C VAL A 160 13.94 11.96 5.99
N LEU A 161 14.05 11.29 4.84
CA LEU A 161 12.88 10.84 4.05
C LEU A 161 12.01 9.87 4.84
N ARG A 162 12.61 8.86 5.47
CA ARG A 162 11.88 7.93 6.33
C ARG A 162 11.26 8.67 7.52
N ARG A 163 12.01 9.54 8.18
CA ARG A 163 11.54 10.30 9.33
C ARG A 163 10.38 11.23 8.96
N ALA A 164 10.40 11.90 7.81
CA ALA A 164 9.31 12.74 7.35
C ALA A 164 8.00 11.95 7.18
N ILE A 165 8.07 10.77 6.55
CA ILE A 165 6.90 9.90 6.39
C ILE A 165 6.39 9.42 7.75
N VAL A 166 7.29 9.02 8.65
CA VAL A 166 6.94 8.57 10.01
C VAL A 166 6.33 9.71 10.82
N THR A 167 6.91 10.90 10.77
CA THR A 167 6.40 12.09 11.45
C THR A 167 5.00 12.41 10.96
N ALA A 168 4.78 12.50 9.65
CA ALA A 168 3.48 12.79 9.09
C ALA A 168 2.44 11.72 9.47
N ALA A 169 2.81 10.43 9.44
CA ALA A 169 1.93 9.36 9.93
C ALA A 169 1.56 9.53 11.42
N CYS A 170 2.52 9.84 12.29
CA CYS A 170 2.27 10.08 13.71
C CYS A 170 1.40 11.34 13.96
N GLU A 171 1.54 12.39 13.16
CA GLU A 171 0.69 13.58 13.28
C GLU A 171 -0.75 13.30 12.84
N ILE A 172 -0.96 12.50 11.78
CA ILE A 172 -2.29 12.01 11.41
C ILE A 172 -2.90 11.22 12.57
N GLU A 173 -2.14 10.27 13.15
CA GLU A 173 -2.59 9.50 14.31
C GLU A 173 -3.01 10.41 15.49
N ARG A 174 -2.19 11.42 15.80
CA ARG A 174 -2.46 12.35 16.90
C ARG A 174 -3.70 13.21 16.61
N ALA A 175 -3.85 13.70 15.39
CA ALA A 175 -5.01 14.49 14.97
C ALA A 175 -6.31 13.68 15.07
N LEU A 176 -6.30 12.42 14.61
CA LEU A 176 -7.44 11.52 14.74
C LEU A 176 -7.76 11.20 16.22
N ALA A 177 -6.74 10.97 17.04
CA ALA A 177 -6.93 10.74 18.48
C ALA A 177 -7.51 11.95 19.22
N ALA A 178 -7.28 13.16 18.70
CA ALA A 178 -7.83 14.41 19.20
C ALA A 178 -9.17 14.81 18.54
N ASP A 179 -9.77 13.94 17.73
CA ASP A 179 -10.99 14.21 16.93
C ASP A 179 -10.88 15.45 16.03
N ASN A 180 -9.66 15.76 15.57
CA ASN A 180 -9.37 16.90 14.70
C ASN A 180 -9.21 16.42 13.25
N ALA A 181 -10.36 16.23 12.58
CA ALA A 181 -10.41 15.71 11.21
C ALA A 181 -9.72 16.64 10.19
N ASP A 182 -9.81 17.96 10.34
CA ASP A 182 -9.21 18.92 9.41
C ASP A 182 -7.67 18.84 9.42
N SER A 183 -7.10 18.70 10.62
CA SER A 183 -5.65 18.48 10.76
C SER A 183 -5.23 17.15 10.15
N ALA A 184 -5.97 16.07 10.44
CA ALA A 184 -5.67 14.75 9.86
C ALA A 184 -5.73 14.76 8.33
N LEU A 185 -6.71 15.46 7.74
CA LEU A 185 -6.83 15.64 6.29
C LEU A 185 -5.66 16.44 5.73
N SER A 186 -5.30 17.57 6.36
CA SER A 186 -4.17 18.40 5.94
C SER A 186 -2.85 17.63 5.91
N TRP A 187 -2.56 16.82 6.94
CA TRP A 187 -1.38 15.96 6.96
C TRP A 187 -1.44 14.85 5.92
N THR A 188 -2.63 14.33 5.62
CA THR A 188 -2.82 13.34 4.56
C THR A 188 -2.54 13.96 3.19
N ASP A 189 -3.11 15.12 2.89
CA ASP A 189 -2.89 15.88 1.65
C ASP A 189 -1.42 16.25 1.46
N ALA A 190 -0.77 16.76 2.51
CA ALA A 190 0.64 17.10 2.52
C ALA A 190 1.50 15.88 2.13
N LEU A 191 1.12 14.71 2.63
CA LEU A 191 1.85 13.47 2.42
C LEU A 191 1.54 12.83 1.06
N GLU A 192 0.32 12.96 0.55
CA GLU A 192 -0.04 12.64 -0.84
C GLU A 192 0.73 13.50 -1.84
N ARG A 193 0.83 14.82 -1.61
CA ARG A 193 1.67 15.69 -2.44
C ARG A 193 3.14 15.28 -2.38
N PHE A 194 3.60 14.75 -1.25
CA PHE A 194 4.99 14.34 -1.06
C PHE A 194 5.33 12.99 -1.69
N VAL A 195 4.45 11.99 -1.57
CA VAL A 195 4.70 10.58 -1.96
C VAL A 195 3.97 10.19 -3.26
N GLY A 196 2.97 10.95 -3.68
CA GLY A 196 2.02 10.61 -4.75
C GLY A 196 0.81 9.82 -4.22
N ASP A 197 -0.03 9.34 -5.16
CA ASP A 197 -1.32 8.73 -4.87
C ASP A 197 -1.27 7.66 -3.75
N TRP A 198 -2.01 7.95 -2.68
CA TRP A 198 -2.31 7.05 -1.57
C TRP A 198 -3.30 5.94 -1.99
N PRO A 199 -3.27 4.74 -1.36
CA PRO A 199 -2.21 4.10 -0.59
C PRO A 199 -1.31 3.17 -1.43
N ALA A 200 -1.65 2.94 -2.70
CA ALA A 200 -1.04 1.89 -3.53
C ALA A 200 0.44 2.13 -3.91
N ARG A 201 0.94 3.36 -3.71
CA ARG A 201 2.26 3.77 -4.21
C ARG A 201 3.31 3.98 -3.11
N TRP A 202 2.95 3.84 -1.85
CA TRP A 202 3.84 4.20 -0.75
C TRP A 202 4.96 3.18 -0.45
N PRO A 203 6.18 3.66 -0.13
CA PRO A 203 7.32 2.79 0.16
C PRO A 203 7.33 2.21 1.58
N LEU A 204 6.46 2.67 2.50
CA LEU A 204 6.39 2.21 3.90
C LEU A 204 5.04 1.54 4.23
N PRO A 205 4.80 0.30 3.77
CA PRO A 205 3.48 -0.32 3.77
C PRO A 205 2.85 -0.51 5.16
N HIS A 206 3.65 -0.65 6.22
CA HIS A 206 3.12 -0.80 7.59
C HIS A 206 2.53 0.52 8.15
N TYR A 207 3.17 1.66 7.89
CA TYR A 207 2.62 2.97 8.28
C TYR A 207 1.37 3.31 7.45
N VAL A 208 1.39 2.99 6.16
CA VAL A 208 0.22 3.16 5.26
C VAL A 208 -0.97 2.37 5.77
N ALA A 209 -0.78 1.07 6.03
CA ALA A 209 -1.85 0.19 6.49
C ALA A 209 -2.43 0.66 7.82
N ARG A 210 -1.58 1.09 8.75
CA ARG A 210 -2.02 1.61 10.06
C ARG A 210 -2.84 2.90 9.90
N VAL A 211 -2.29 3.91 9.22
CA VAL A 211 -2.98 5.20 9.04
C VAL A 211 -4.27 5.01 8.23
N SER A 212 -4.27 4.17 7.19
CA SER A 212 -5.48 3.82 6.43
C SER A 212 -6.56 3.23 7.33
N GLY A 213 -6.20 2.31 8.23
CA GLY A 213 -7.15 1.70 9.16
C GLY A 213 -7.77 2.71 10.12
N LEU A 214 -6.97 3.66 10.64
CA LEU A 214 -7.44 4.70 11.53
C LEU A 214 -8.37 5.70 10.83
N LEU A 215 -8.00 6.14 9.62
CA LEU A 215 -8.83 7.00 8.79
C LEU A 215 -10.17 6.33 8.43
N GLN A 216 -10.14 5.03 8.09
CA GLN A 216 -11.37 4.27 7.84
C GLN A 216 -12.28 4.21 9.08
N GLN A 217 -11.71 3.97 10.26
CA GLN A 217 -12.48 3.95 11.51
C GLN A 217 -13.07 5.31 11.86
N ALA A 218 -12.33 6.40 11.62
CA ALA A 218 -12.78 7.75 11.91
C ALA A 218 -13.91 8.21 10.98
N TRP A 219 -13.77 7.96 9.67
CA TRP A 219 -14.73 8.47 8.67
C TRP A 219 -15.90 7.53 8.36
N PHE A 220 -15.74 6.21 8.56
CA PHE A 220 -16.81 5.24 8.31
C PHE A 220 -17.37 4.63 9.59
N LYS A 221 -17.24 5.33 10.73
CA LYS A 221 -17.90 4.92 11.98
C LYS A 221 -19.41 4.78 11.68
N PRO A 222 -20.00 3.57 11.80
CA PRO A 222 -21.44 3.44 11.59
C PRO A 222 -22.15 4.35 12.61
N PRO A 223 -23.28 4.98 12.23
CA PRO A 223 -24.04 5.78 13.17
C PRO A 223 -24.33 4.90 14.39
N ALA A 224 -24.18 5.48 15.59
CA ALA A 224 -24.51 4.78 16.82
C ALA A 224 -25.92 4.18 16.66
N PRO A 225 -26.12 2.88 16.95
CA PRO A 225 -27.46 2.31 16.89
C PRO A 225 -28.36 3.20 17.74
N PRO A 226 -29.57 3.55 17.26
CA PRO A 226 -30.50 4.30 18.08
C PRO A 226 -30.63 3.57 19.41
N LEU A 227 -30.47 4.31 20.51
CA LEU A 227 -30.73 3.80 21.85
C LEU A 227 -32.21 3.41 21.91
N THR A 228 -32.54 2.19 21.47
CA THR A 228 -33.77 1.56 21.86
C THR A 228 -33.64 1.31 23.36
N PRO A 229 -34.46 1.95 24.21
CA PRO A 229 -34.47 1.59 25.62
C PRO A 229 -34.75 0.08 25.70
N PRO A 230 -34.08 -0.65 26.62
CA PRO A 230 -34.36 -2.06 26.79
C PRO A 230 -35.87 -2.23 27.01
N PRO A 231 -36.51 -3.24 26.39
CA PRO A 231 -37.91 -3.52 26.69
C PRO A 231 -38.04 -3.70 28.19
N LEU A 232 -39.04 -3.02 28.78
CA LEU A 232 -39.41 -3.19 30.19
C LEU A 232 -39.56 -4.69 30.43
N GLN A 233 -38.56 -5.29 31.07
CA GLN A 233 -38.72 -6.63 31.58
C GLN A 233 -39.74 -6.50 32.69
N ASP A 234 -40.90 -7.15 32.51
CA ASP A 234 -41.89 -7.36 33.55
C ASP A 234 -41.19 -8.06 34.73
N THR A 235 -40.60 -7.26 35.61
CA THR A 235 -40.14 -7.70 36.92
C THR A 235 -41.37 -8.13 37.69
N TYR A 236 -41.62 -9.43 37.64
CA TYR A 236 -42.56 -10.13 38.51
C TYR A 236 -42.10 -9.91 39.96
N PHE A 237 -42.66 -8.90 40.62
CA PHE A 237 -42.54 -8.71 42.05
C PHE A 237 -43.49 -9.69 42.75
N PRO A 238 -43.02 -10.68 43.51
CA PRO A 238 -43.91 -11.48 44.34
C PRO A 238 -44.55 -10.58 45.42
N PRO A 239 -45.84 -10.76 45.74
CA PRO A 239 -46.54 -9.88 46.68
C PRO A 239 -45.93 -9.99 48.07
N LEU A 240 -45.43 -8.86 48.58
CA LEU A 240 -45.05 -8.67 49.98
C LEU A 240 -46.31 -8.78 50.84
N ARG A 241 -46.39 -9.83 51.66
CA ARG A 241 -47.40 -9.95 52.72
C ARG A 241 -47.08 -8.92 53.81
N PHE A 242 -47.86 -7.84 53.88
CA PHE A 242 -47.84 -6.92 55.01
C PHE A 242 -48.69 -7.49 56.16
N ASN A 243 -48.04 -7.93 57.24
CA ASN A 243 -48.70 -8.11 58.53
C ASN A 243 -48.91 -6.72 59.15
N LEU A 244 -50.15 -6.23 59.16
CA LEU A 244 -50.55 -5.02 59.87
C LEU A 244 -50.88 -5.38 61.34
N PRO A 245 -50.22 -4.79 62.35
CA PRO A 245 -50.68 -4.86 63.72
C PRO A 245 -51.91 -3.96 63.94
N HIS A 246 -52.86 -4.47 64.72
CA HIS A 246 -54.10 -3.78 65.10
C HIS A 246 -53.84 -2.50 65.90
N SER A 247 -54.66 -1.50 65.58
CA SER A 247 -54.74 -0.16 66.16
C SER A 247 -54.78 -0.17 67.69
N ALA A 248 -53.91 0.63 68.30
CA ALA A 248 -54.09 1.12 69.67
C ALA A 248 -54.79 2.48 69.62
N THR A 249 -56.04 2.53 70.08
CA THR A 249 -56.71 3.77 70.50
C THR A 249 -56.30 4.09 71.93
N HIS A 250 -55.94 5.35 72.14
CA HIS A 250 -55.53 5.98 73.40
C HIS A 250 -56.68 6.14 74.41
N PRO A 251 -56.36 6.47 75.69
CA PRO A 251 -57.27 6.40 76.83
C PRO A 251 -58.04 7.70 77.08
N THR A 252 -59.16 7.55 77.77
CA THR A 252 -59.67 8.46 78.82
C THR A 252 -60.41 7.61 79.85
#